data_AF-A0A7W7VCQ9-F1
#
_entry.id   AF-A0A7W7VCQ9-F1
#
_cell.length_a   1.000
_cell.length_b   1.000
_cell.length_c   1.000
_cell.angle_alpha   90.00
_cell.angle_beta   90.00
_cell.angle_gamma   90.00
#
_symmetry.space_group_name_H-M   'P 1'
#
loop_
_entity.id
_entity.type
_entity.pdbx_description
1 polymer ?
#
loop_
_entity_poly.entity_id
_entity_poly.type
_entity_poly.pdbx_seq_one_letter_code
_entity_poly.pdbx_strand_id
1 'polypeptide(L)'
;MRRGVLRLAGGIVLAGVLLAALLSPVVLGGGFVAGKVAASAAQISPASLAGQTPLVTTVTDRNGTLIATIFDQYRLPLPAEQVPDTLKAAIVSVEDRHFYTEHGIDPAAVVRALLNDVGGGPTEGGSTITQQLVKNYLIDVVDRNDPAAQQADRADTITRKLREARSAVELDRTTAKPDILASYLNVVEFTGRVYGAAAAAQAYFGVPVPNLNLQQAALLAGMVNNPTLFDPYGHPDAALKRRDQVLDAMVATGSIDESTGAAAKKTPLGVLPDGPDVPSSTCAGAAPDAGFLCQYALSYLAASGLSADRIATGGYTIRTTLDPVVSAAAKDAVVANVPTAQDGVANTFAVITPGSDRHEVLAMVANRNLGTDARAGETSGNIVADVSDPFGAGSVFKIFTAAAALSSGDARLDTLLPNPASSCFALSGGRCHTVHNDGHYPDPITLADGSPPRRTPLSWGWRRRSGCLPCWTWRNGWGCGRRSRPMTRAALLPRRRTIRNGTSRSRSTSGTSRRSRWATAR
;
A
#
# COMPACT_ATOMS: atom_id res chain seq x y z
N MET A 1 60.89 47.78 -34.75
CA MET A 1 60.20 46.48 -34.87
C MET A 1 59.84 45.80 -33.55
N ARG A 2 60.73 45.66 -32.55
CA ARG A 2 60.45 44.92 -31.28
C ARG A 2 59.23 45.40 -30.46
N ARG A 3 58.96 46.71 -30.38
CA ARG A 3 57.82 47.25 -29.60
C ARG A 3 56.44 46.98 -30.23
N GLY A 4 56.37 46.83 -31.55
CA GLY A 4 55.12 46.53 -32.26
C GLY A 4 54.70 45.07 -32.06
N VAL A 5 55.66 44.15 -32.13
CA VAL A 5 55.44 42.72 -31.91
C VAL A 5 54.99 42.42 -30.48
N LEU A 6 55.58 43.11 -29.48
CA LEU A 6 55.16 42.97 -28.08
C LEU A 6 53.74 43.50 -27.82
N ARG A 7 53.33 44.57 -28.49
CA ARG A 7 51.95 45.12 -28.37
C ARG A 7 50.92 44.24 -29.07
N LEU A 8 51.26 43.67 -30.22
CA LEU A 8 50.40 42.72 -30.93
C LEU A 8 50.23 41.42 -30.13
N ALA A 9 51.34 40.88 -29.60
CA ALA A 9 51.32 39.69 -28.74
C ALA A 9 50.50 39.94 -27.46
N GLY A 10 50.66 41.11 -26.83
CA GLY A 10 49.85 41.51 -25.68
C GLY A 10 48.36 41.62 -26.00
N GLY A 11 47.99 42.14 -27.17
CA GLY A 11 46.60 42.22 -27.64
C GLY A 11 45.96 40.86 -27.90
N ILE A 12 46.71 39.91 -28.48
CA ILE A 12 46.23 38.54 -28.74
C ILE A 12 46.01 37.78 -27.42
N VAL A 13 46.94 37.92 -26.47
CA VAL A 13 46.80 37.30 -25.14
C VAL A 13 45.61 37.90 -24.39
N LEU A 14 45.43 39.23 -24.42
CA LEU A 14 44.31 39.90 -23.77
C LEU A 14 42.95 39.51 -24.39
N ALA A 15 42.88 39.42 -25.72
CA ALA A 15 41.68 38.95 -26.42
C ALA A 15 41.36 37.49 -26.08
N GLY A 16 42.38 36.62 -25.99
CA GLY A 16 42.23 35.22 -25.56
C GLY A 16 41.71 35.09 -24.12
N VAL A 17 42.24 35.89 -23.19
CA VAL A 17 41.79 35.91 -21.78
C VAL A 17 40.37 36.46 -21.67
N LEU A 18 40.02 37.51 -22.42
CA LEU A 18 38.67 38.07 -22.42
C LEU A 18 37.64 37.09 -23.02
N LEU A 19 37.99 36.39 -24.10
CA LEU A 19 37.14 35.36 -24.69
C LEU A 19 36.97 34.16 -23.74
N ALA A 20 38.05 33.73 -23.09
CA ALA A 20 37.99 32.68 -22.07
C ALA A 20 37.16 33.09 -20.85
N ALA A 21 37.24 34.35 -20.42
CA ALA A 21 36.42 34.89 -19.34
C ALA A 21 34.95 35.03 -19.75
N LEU A 22 34.64 35.37 -21.00
CA LEU A 22 33.26 35.41 -21.53
C LEU A 22 32.64 34.03 -21.69
N LEU A 23 33.45 33.02 -22.04
CA LEU A 23 33.02 31.63 -22.19
C LEU A 23 33.05 30.85 -20.87
N SER A 24 33.78 31.33 -19.85
CA SER A 24 33.87 30.67 -18.56
C SER A 24 32.53 30.48 -17.84
N PRO A 25 31.53 31.38 -17.89
CA PRO A 25 30.21 31.14 -17.32
C PRO A 25 29.47 30.02 -18.05
N VAL A 26 29.69 29.86 -19.36
CA VAL A 26 29.09 28.81 -20.18
C VAL A 26 29.74 27.46 -19.88
N VAL A 27 31.07 27.41 -19.75
CA VAL A 27 31.83 26.18 -19.47
C VAL A 27 31.71 25.75 -18.01
N LEU A 28 31.84 26.68 -17.05
CA LEU A 28 31.69 26.40 -15.61
C LEU A 28 30.22 26.19 -15.24
N GLY A 29 29.29 26.97 -15.81
CA GLY A 29 27.86 26.76 -15.66
C GLY A 29 27.41 25.45 -16.30
N GLY A 30 27.92 25.13 -17.49
CA GLY A 30 27.68 23.85 -18.18
C GLY A 30 28.21 22.66 -17.38
N GLY A 31 29.38 22.77 -16.74
CA GLY A 31 29.95 21.72 -15.88
C GLY A 31 29.15 21.48 -14.60
N PHE A 32 28.69 22.55 -13.93
CA PHE A 32 27.85 22.45 -12.73
C PHE A 32 26.45 21.87 -13.04
N VAL A 33 25.84 22.30 -14.15
CA VAL A 33 24.57 21.76 -14.64
C VAL A 33 24.75 20.30 -15.06
N ALA A 34 25.83 19.94 -15.78
CA ALA A 34 26.11 18.57 -16.19
C ALA A 34 26.31 17.63 -14.99
N GLY A 35 26.97 18.08 -13.92
CA GLY A 35 27.15 17.30 -12.68
C GLY A 35 25.84 17.02 -11.95
N LYS A 36 24.94 18.02 -11.83
CA LYS A 36 23.61 17.83 -11.25
C LYS A 36 22.71 16.96 -12.13
N VAL A 37 22.77 17.11 -13.45
CA VAL A 37 22.02 16.28 -14.40
C VAL A 37 22.50 14.82 -14.37
N ALA A 38 23.80 14.57 -14.21
CA ALA A 38 24.35 13.21 -14.14
C ALA A 38 23.97 12.48 -12.84
N ALA A 39 23.98 13.17 -11.70
CA ALA A 39 23.56 12.59 -10.42
C ALA A 39 22.07 12.21 -10.40
N SER A 40 21.22 13.00 -11.06
CA SER A 40 19.78 12.71 -11.16
C SER A 40 19.42 11.71 -12.27
N ALA A 41 20.14 11.68 -13.39
CA ALA A 41 19.95 10.65 -14.42
C ALA A 41 20.26 9.23 -13.89
N ALA A 42 21.12 9.11 -12.87
CA ALA A 42 21.34 7.85 -12.17
C ALA A 42 20.12 7.35 -11.37
N GLN A 43 19.14 8.22 -11.07
CA GLN A 43 17.90 7.85 -10.36
C GLN A 43 16.83 7.26 -11.30
N ILE A 44 16.92 7.52 -12.60
CA ILE A 44 15.96 7.08 -13.62
C ILE A 44 16.69 6.12 -14.54
N SER A 45 16.73 4.86 -14.13
CA SER A 45 17.27 3.78 -14.95
C SER A 45 16.13 2.88 -15.44
N PRO A 46 16.30 2.12 -16.53
CA PRO A 46 15.34 1.10 -16.92
C PRO A 46 14.98 0.13 -15.77
N ALA A 47 15.95 -0.12 -14.86
CA ALA A 47 15.76 -0.94 -13.68
C ALA A 47 14.87 -0.30 -12.59
N SER A 48 14.79 1.04 -12.49
CA SER A 48 13.84 1.70 -11.58
C SER A 48 12.41 1.63 -12.14
N LEU A 49 12.25 1.81 -13.45
CA LEU A 49 10.94 1.74 -14.13
C LEU A 49 10.29 0.35 -14.04
N ALA A 50 11.09 -0.72 -14.11
CA ALA A 50 10.59 -2.09 -14.19
C ALA A 50 10.08 -2.70 -12.86
N GLY A 51 10.19 -2.02 -11.70
CA GLY A 51 9.95 -2.71 -10.42
C GLY A 51 9.47 -1.91 -9.21
N GLN A 52 9.03 -0.66 -9.35
CA GLN A 52 8.76 0.19 -8.18
C GLN A 52 7.50 1.08 -8.25
N THR A 53 6.59 0.90 -9.21
CA THR A 53 5.34 1.66 -9.19
C THR A 53 4.47 1.20 -8.00
N PRO A 54 3.95 2.12 -7.18
CA PRO A 54 2.92 1.79 -6.20
C PRO A 54 1.76 1.02 -6.85
N LEU A 55 1.43 -0.14 -6.30
CA LEU A 55 0.32 -1.00 -6.73
C LEU A 55 -0.65 -1.26 -5.58
N VAL A 56 -1.89 -1.63 -5.94
CA VAL A 56 -2.94 -1.99 -4.98
C VAL A 56 -2.65 -3.33 -4.31
N THR A 57 -2.57 -3.32 -2.98
CA THR A 57 -2.55 -4.55 -2.17
C THR A 57 -3.97 -5.01 -1.91
N THR A 58 -4.20 -6.32 -1.99
CA THR A 58 -5.49 -6.97 -1.70
C THR A 58 -5.41 -7.73 -0.39
N VAL A 59 -6.45 -7.63 0.43
CA VAL A 59 -6.65 -8.44 1.63
C VAL A 59 -7.77 -9.42 1.35
N THR A 60 -7.55 -10.71 1.59
CA THR A 60 -8.53 -11.75 1.30
C THR A 60 -8.85 -12.62 2.52
N ASP A 61 -10.04 -13.22 2.52
CA ASP A 61 -10.40 -14.27 3.48
C ASP A 61 -9.60 -15.55 3.21
N ARG A 62 -9.81 -16.58 4.04
CA ARG A 62 -9.09 -17.85 3.88
C ARG A 62 -9.40 -18.59 2.56
N ASN A 63 -10.54 -18.29 1.93
CA ASN A 63 -11.00 -18.86 0.67
C ASN A 63 -10.52 -18.06 -0.56
N GLY A 64 -9.94 -16.88 -0.35
CA GLY A 64 -9.47 -15.98 -1.41
C GLY A 64 -10.47 -14.90 -1.80
N THR A 65 -11.61 -14.78 -1.12
CA THR A 65 -12.58 -13.69 -1.36
C THR A 65 -11.99 -12.35 -0.93
N LEU A 66 -12.17 -11.31 -1.74
CA LEU A 66 -11.70 -9.97 -1.42
C LEU A 66 -12.40 -9.42 -0.16
N ILE A 67 -11.60 -8.99 0.81
CA ILE A 67 -12.05 -8.28 2.03
C ILE A 67 -11.87 -6.77 1.83
N ALA A 68 -10.68 -6.34 1.44
CA ALA A 68 -10.34 -4.93 1.30
C ALA A 68 -9.19 -4.73 0.32
N THR A 69 -9.07 -3.49 -0.17
CA THR A 69 -7.91 -3.00 -0.93
C THR A 69 -7.15 -1.99 -0.09
N ILE A 70 -5.82 -2.06 -0.12
CA ILE A 70 -4.93 -1.16 0.60
C ILE A 70 -3.99 -0.52 -0.40
N PHE A 71 -4.03 0.80 -0.49
CA PHE A 71 -3.21 1.52 -1.45
C PHE A 71 -2.99 2.99 -1.06
N ASP A 72 -1.83 3.50 -1.45
CA ASP A 72 -1.55 4.93 -1.48
C ASP A 72 -2.09 5.53 -2.79
N GLN A 73 -1.71 4.91 -3.91
CA GLN A 73 -2.18 5.21 -5.25
C GLN A 73 -3.02 4.04 -5.78
N TYR A 74 -4.24 4.31 -6.22
CA TYR A 74 -5.06 3.35 -6.95
C TYR A 74 -4.48 3.18 -8.35
N ARG A 75 -3.56 2.21 -8.48
CA ARG A 75 -2.91 1.83 -9.72
C ARG A 75 -3.06 0.34 -9.95
N LEU A 76 -3.66 -0.01 -11.09
CA LEU A 76 -3.79 -1.38 -11.55
C LEU A 76 -2.72 -1.65 -12.62
N PRO A 77 -2.05 -2.82 -12.59
CA PRO A 77 -1.02 -3.12 -13.57
C PRO A 77 -1.63 -3.29 -14.97
N LEU A 78 -1.02 -2.64 -15.96
CA LEU A 78 -1.38 -2.74 -17.37
C LEU A 78 -0.17 -3.20 -18.19
N PRO A 79 -0.05 -4.49 -18.51
CA PRO A 79 0.98 -5.00 -19.42
C PRO A 79 0.83 -4.39 -20.82
N ALA A 80 1.94 -4.28 -21.56
CA ALA A 80 1.95 -3.66 -22.89
C ALA A 80 1.01 -4.37 -23.88
N GLU A 81 0.88 -5.69 -23.75
CA GLU A 81 0.01 -6.52 -24.58
C GLU A 81 -1.48 -6.29 -24.33
N GLN A 82 -1.83 -5.77 -23.15
CA GLN A 82 -3.21 -5.48 -22.76
C GLN A 82 -3.64 -4.04 -23.09
N VAL A 83 -2.73 -3.20 -23.58
CA VAL A 83 -3.08 -1.86 -24.06
C VAL A 83 -3.82 -2.01 -25.41
N PRO A 84 -5.10 -1.60 -25.51
CA PRO A 84 -5.85 -1.72 -26.76
C PRO A 84 -5.33 -0.72 -27.79
N ASP A 85 -5.36 -1.10 -29.06
CA ASP A 85 -4.84 -0.28 -30.16
C ASP A 85 -5.57 1.07 -30.28
N THR A 86 -6.85 1.11 -29.93
CA THR A 86 -7.62 2.36 -29.87
C THR A 86 -7.05 3.35 -28.87
N LEU A 87 -6.61 2.90 -27.69
CA LEU A 87 -5.98 3.75 -26.68
C LEU A 87 -4.56 4.17 -27.12
N LYS A 88 -3.79 3.24 -27.70
CA LYS A 88 -2.47 3.55 -28.26
C LYS A 88 -2.58 4.65 -29.30
N ALA A 89 -3.51 4.50 -30.25
CA ALA A 89 -3.76 5.47 -31.30
C ALA A 89 -4.22 6.82 -30.72
N ALA A 90 -5.17 6.83 -29.79
CA ALA A 90 -5.65 8.07 -29.18
C ALA A 90 -4.53 8.89 -28.52
N ILE A 91 -3.71 8.23 -27.69
CA ILE A 91 -2.59 8.86 -26.97
C ILE A 91 -1.52 9.34 -27.94
N VAL A 92 -1.08 8.49 -28.87
CA VAL A 92 -0.03 8.85 -29.85
C VAL A 92 -0.50 9.98 -30.76
N SER A 93 -1.76 9.98 -31.21
CA SER A 93 -2.29 11.02 -32.09
C SER A 93 -2.32 12.41 -31.45
N VAL A 94 -2.64 12.49 -30.15
CA VAL A 94 -2.80 13.77 -29.44
C VAL A 94 -1.52 14.25 -28.73
N GLU A 95 -0.74 13.33 -28.13
CA GLU A 95 0.43 13.70 -27.32
C GLU A 95 1.74 13.67 -28.12
N ASP A 96 1.94 12.69 -29.02
CA ASP A 96 3.25 12.48 -29.67
C ASP A 96 3.12 11.71 -30.99
N ARG A 97 2.85 12.43 -32.09
CA ARG A 97 2.60 11.83 -33.41
C ARG A 97 3.78 11.08 -33.99
N HIS A 98 5.00 11.39 -33.55
CA HIS A 98 6.22 10.75 -34.01
C HIS A 98 6.73 9.70 -33.01
N PHE A 99 5.95 9.34 -31.99
CA PHE A 99 6.37 8.45 -30.90
C PHE A 99 7.13 7.19 -31.37
N TYR A 100 6.68 6.53 -32.44
CA TYR A 100 7.33 5.31 -32.93
C TYR A 100 8.61 5.54 -33.75
N THR A 101 8.87 6.76 -34.19
CA THR A 101 10.03 7.14 -35.03
C THR A 101 11.02 8.07 -34.33
N GLU A 102 10.59 8.76 -33.27
CA GLU A 102 11.42 9.64 -32.45
C GLU A 102 12.35 8.84 -31.51
N HIS A 103 13.38 9.49 -30.96
CA HIS A 103 14.45 8.83 -30.18
C HIS A 103 14.52 9.30 -28.71
N GLY A 104 13.37 9.36 -28.05
CA GLY A 104 13.14 9.93 -26.71
C GLY A 104 12.85 11.42 -26.71
N ILE A 105 13.18 12.15 -27.79
CA ILE A 105 12.85 13.55 -28.02
C ILE A 105 12.44 13.77 -29.47
N ASP A 106 11.55 14.74 -29.72
CA ASP A 106 11.22 15.22 -31.05
C ASP A 106 11.75 16.66 -31.24
N PRO A 107 12.94 16.83 -31.86
CA PRO A 107 13.50 18.16 -32.12
C PRO A 107 12.59 19.03 -33.01
N ALA A 108 11.82 18.43 -33.91
CA ALA A 108 10.89 19.16 -34.76
C ALA A 108 9.69 19.66 -33.96
N ALA A 109 9.18 18.90 -32.99
CA ALA A 109 8.17 19.36 -32.04
C ALA A 109 8.71 20.48 -31.13
N VAL A 110 9.95 20.36 -30.64
CA VAL A 110 10.58 21.40 -29.82
C VAL A 110 10.72 22.72 -30.58
N VAL A 111 11.23 22.68 -31.82
CA VAL A 111 11.37 23.89 -32.65
C VAL A 111 10.01 24.49 -32.98
N ARG A 112 9.01 23.66 -33.30
CA ARG A 112 7.64 24.11 -33.59
C ARG A 112 7.00 24.79 -32.38
N ALA A 113 7.11 24.18 -31.20
CA ALA A 113 6.61 24.75 -29.95
C ALA A 113 7.26 26.11 -29.66
N LEU A 114 8.59 26.22 -29.84
CA LEU A 114 9.32 27.48 -29.66
C LEU A 114 8.85 28.57 -30.65
N LEU A 115 8.65 28.23 -31.92
CA LEU A 115 8.19 29.18 -32.94
C LEU A 115 6.75 29.63 -32.67
N ASN A 116 5.88 28.74 -32.21
CA ASN A 116 4.50 29.05 -31.84
C ASN A 116 4.41 29.94 -30.59
N ASP A 117 5.22 29.66 -29.56
CA ASP A 117 5.29 30.48 -28.34
C ASP A 117 5.79 31.91 -28.64
N VAL A 118 6.78 32.05 -29.52
CA VAL A 118 7.29 33.36 -29.96
C VAL A 118 6.30 34.11 -30.85
N GLY A 119 5.49 33.38 -31.62
CA GLY A 119 4.45 33.92 -32.50
C GLY A 119 3.16 34.35 -31.80
N GLY A 120 3.04 34.14 -30.48
CA GLY A 120 1.80 34.42 -29.72
C GLY A 120 0.67 33.42 -30.00
N GLY A 121 0.99 32.24 -30.53
CA GLY A 121 0.04 31.15 -30.74
C GLY A 121 -0.37 30.46 -29.42
N PRO A 122 -1.33 29.52 -29.46
CA PRO A 122 -1.60 28.64 -28.34
C PRO A 122 -0.32 27.87 -27.97
N THR A 123 0.00 27.77 -26.67
CA THR A 123 1.14 26.98 -26.20
C THR A 123 0.98 25.53 -26.64
N GLU A 124 1.81 25.07 -27.58
CA GLU A 124 1.86 23.69 -28.02
C GLU A 124 2.86 22.91 -27.15
N GLY A 125 2.45 21.75 -26.65
CA GLY A 125 3.32 20.86 -25.88
C GLY A 125 4.39 20.26 -26.79
N GLY A 126 5.63 20.72 -26.67
CA GLY A 126 6.78 20.16 -27.42
C GLY A 126 7.42 18.92 -26.78
N SER A 127 6.80 18.28 -25.78
CA SER A 127 7.39 17.16 -25.03
C SER A 127 6.85 15.81 -25.51
N THR A 128 7.73 14.83 -25.70
CA THR A 128 7.38 13.46 -26.12
C THR A 128 6.74 12.65 -25.01
N ILE A 129 6.07 11.55 -25.36
CA ILE A 129 5.54 10.59 -24.37
C ILE A 129 6.65 10.08 -23.45
N THR A 130 7.85 9.83 -23.99
CA THR A 130 9.00 9.36 -23.23
C THR A 130 9.48 10.41 -22.22
N GLN A 131 9.47 11.69 -22.57
CA GLN A 131 9.77 12.77 -21.62
C GLN A 131 8.70 12.90 -20.53
N GLN A 132 7.43 12.79 -20.92
CA GLN A 132 6.31 12.84 -19.97
C GLN A 132 6.34 11.65 -19.00
N LEU A 133 6.69 10.44 -19.47
CA LEU A 133 6.92 9.28 -18.62
C LEU A 133 8.01 9.56 -17.57
N VAL A 134 9.16 10.08 -17.99
CA VAL A 134 10.26 10.41 -17.07
C VAL A 134 9.80 11.40 -16.01
N LYS A 135 9.13 12.47 -16.43
CA LYS A 135 8.59 13.50 -15.53
C LYS A 135 7.60 12.91 -14.51
N ASN A 136 6.57 12.22 -14.99
CA ASN A 136 5.51 11.69 -14.13
C ASN A 136 6.05 10.60 -13.20
N TYR A 137 7.01 9.78 -13.67
CA TYR A 137 7.63 8.76 -12.83
C TYR A 137 8.42 9.38 -11.66
N LEU A 138 9.16 10.45 -11.90
CA LEU A 138 9.83 11.17 -10.80
C LEU A 138 8.82 11.68 -9.77
N ILE A 139 7.80 12.41 -10.23
CA ILE A 139 6.81 13.05 -9.36
C ILE A 139 6.00 12.01 -8.58
N ASP A 140 5.46 11.01 -9.28
CA ASP A 140 4.41 10.13 -8.74
C ASP A 140 4.96 8.82 -8.17
N VAL A 141 6.23 8.47 -8.43
CA VAL A 141 6.82 7.21 -7.97
C VAL A 141 8.03 7.47 -7.06
N VAL A 142 9.01 8.23 -7.54
CA VAL A 142 10.27 8.47 -6.80
C VAL A 142 10.05 9.43 -5.64
N ASP A 143 9.43 10.58 -5.92
CA ASP A 143 9.29 11.70 -4.99
C ASP A 143 7.89 11.74 -4.35
N ARG A 144 7.11 10.66 -4.42
CA ARG A 144 5.73 10.59 -3.88
C ARG A 144 5.59 11.01 -2.42
N ASN A 145 6.65 10.86 -1.62
CA ASN A 145 6.68 11.20 -0.19
C ASN A 145 7.44 12.51 0.12
N ASP A 146 7.89 13.26 -0.90
CA ASP A 146 8.62 14.51 -0.75
C ASP A 146 7.96 15.64 -1.58
N PRO A 147 7.05 16.41 -0.97
CA PRO A 147 6.37 17.51 -1.65
C PRO A 147 7.32 18.58 -2.22
N ALA A 148 8.49 18.79 -1.59
CA ALA A 148 9.45 19.78 -2.06
C ALA A 148 10.15 19.28 -3.35
N ALA A 149 10.47 17.99 -3.41
CA ALA A 149 11.02 17.37 -4.61
C ALA A 149 9.99 17.31 -5.75
N GLN A 150 8.73 16.94 -5.46
CA GLN A 150 7.63 17.02 -6.44
C GLN A 150 7.47 18.43 -7.02
N GLN A 151 7.54 19.46 -6.18
CA GLN A 151 7.43 20.85 -6.66
C GLN A 151 8.61 21.23 -7.56
N ALA A 152 9.82 20.73 -7.26
CA ALA A 152 10.99 20.94 -8.11
C ALA A 152 10.84 20.25 -9.47
N ASP A 153 10.24 19.06 -9.51
CA ASP A 153 9.99 18.30 -10.75
C ASP A 153 8.75 18.79 -11.52
N ARG A 154 7.88 19.60 -10.90
CA ARG A 154 6.83 20.35 -11.61
C ARG A 154 7.32 21.69 -12.16
N ALA A 155 8.42 22.24 -11.66
CA ALA A 155 8.86 23.60 -11.99
C ALA A 155 9.32 23.76 -13.45
N ASP A 156 8.84 24.76 -14.18
CA ASP A 156 9.20 25.02 -15.58
C ASP A 156 10.60 25.64 -15.77
N THR A 157 11.63 24.87 -15.42
CA THR A 157 13.03 25.26 -15.57
C THR A 157 13.68 24.53 -16.75
N ILE A 158 14.55 25.23 -17.48
CA ILE A 158 15.34 24.65 -18.58
C ILE A 158 16.19 23.48 -18.09
N THR A 159 16.77 23.61 -16.89
CA THR A 159 17.59 22.56 -16.27
C THR A 159 16.81 21.26 -16.04
N ARG A 160 15.55 21.34 -15.58
CA ARG A 160 14.67 20.18 -15.46
C ARG A 160 14.39 19.56 -16.83
N LYS A 161 13.95 20.38 -17.80
CA LYS A 161 13.61 19.89 -19.15
C LYS A 161 14.80 19.20 -19.84
N LEU A 162 16.03 19.69 -19.66
CA LEU A 162 17.25 19.06 -20.17
C LEU A 162 17.55 17.71 -19.49
N ARG A 163 17.30 17.59 -18.19
CA ARG A 163 17.45 16.33 -17.45
C ARG A 163 16.46 15.29 -17.94
N GLU A 164 15.20 15.68 -18.14
CA GLU A 164 14.15 14.82 -18.68
C GLU A 164 14.48 14.36 -20.09
N ALA A 165 14.87 15.29 -20.97
CA ALA A 165 15.29 14.98 -22.33
C ALA A 165 16.44 13.94 -22.37
N ARG A 166 17.47 14.12 -21.53
CA ARG A 166 18.59 13.17 -21.45
C ARG A 166 18.12 11.78 -20.99
N SER A 167 17.28 11.73 -19.97
CA SER A 167 16.78 10.46 -19.42
C SER A 167 15.82 9.78 -20.40
N ALA A 168 15.03 10.55 -21.15
CA ALA A 168 14.13 10.05 -22.18
C ALA A 168 14.90 9.43 -23.36
N VAL A 169 15.98 10.08 -23.83
CA VAL A 169 16.86 9.52 -24.87
C VAL A 169 17.50 8.21 -24.40
N GLU A 170 17.95 8.14 -23.15
CA GLU A 170 18.56 6.92 -22.62
C GLU A 170 17.54 5.79 -22.45
N LEU A 171 16.33 6.13 -21.98
CA LEU A 171 15.22 5.20 -21.85
C LEU A 171 14.83 4.63 -23.21
N ASP A 172 14.70 5.48 -24.22
CA ASP A 172 14.31 5.08 -25.57
C ASP A 172 15.31 4.13 -26.24
N ARG A 173 16.61 4.29 -25.94
CA ARG A 173 17.66 3.40 -26.44
C ARG A 173 17.61 2.00 -25.86
N THR A 174 17.03 1.85 -24.67
CA THR A 174 17.16 0.63 -23.85
C THR A 174 15.82 -0.07 -23.61
N THR A 175 14.70 0.53 -24.01
CA THR A 175 13.35 0.00 -23.79
C THR A 175 12.53 0.10 -25.07
N ALA A 176 11.76 -0.93 -25.38
CA ALA A 176 10.94 -0.94 -26.60
C ALA A 176 9.77 0.06 -26.49
N LYS A 177 9.39 0.69 -27.61
CA LYS A 177 8.28 1.65 -27.67
C LYS A 177 6.97 1.15 -27.03
N PRO A 178 6.53 -0.11 -27.23
CA PRO A 178 5.34 -0.62 -26.55
C PRO A 178 5.45 -0.61 -25.02
N ASP A 179 6.63 -0.93 -24.49
CA ASP A 179 6.89 -0.94 -23.05
C ASP A 179 6.98 0.48 -22.47
N ILE A 180 7.53 1.43 -23.23
CA ILE A 180 7.54 2.86 -22.87
C ILE A 180 6.11 3.38 -22.79
N LEU A 181 5.29 3.11 -23.81
CA LEU A 181 3.90 3.54 -23.83
C LEU A 181 3.10 2.90 -22.71
N ALA A 182 3.29 1.60 -22.45
CA ALA A 182 2.64 0.92 -21.34
C ALA A 182 3.08 1.50 -19.99
N SER A 183 4.37 1.76 -19.80
CA SER A 183 4.90 2.38 -18.58
C SER A 183 4.30 3.78 -18.37
N TYR A 184 4.23 4.58 -19.43
CA TYR A 184 3.57 5.88 -19.41
C TYR A 184 2.11 5.76 -18.95
N LEU A 185 1.37 4.86 -19.58
CA LEU A 185 -0.03 4.60 -19.26
C LEU A 185 -0.23 3.95 -17.88
N ASN A 186 0.79 3.41 -17.23
CA ASN A 186 0.70 2.96 -15.84
C ASN A 186 0.97 4.10 -14.85
N VAL A 187 1.74 5.11 -15.23
CA VAL A 187 2.23 6.14 -14.29
C VAL A 187 1.34 7.36 -14.22
N VAL A 188 0.79 7.81 -15.36
CA VAL A 188 0.00 9.06 -15.48
C VAL A 188 -1.11 9.19 -14.43
N GLU A 189 -1.23 10.37 -13.83
CA GLU A 189 -2.30 10.72 -12.89
C GLU A 189 -3.58 11.11 -13.65
N PHE A 190 -4.76 10.69 -13.18
CA PHE A 190 -6.06 11.08 -13.76
C PHE A 190 -6.91 11.93 -12.80
N THR A 191 -7.06 11.54 -11.54
CA THR A 191 -7.70 12.37 -10.52
C THR A 191 -7.48 11.79 -9.14
N GLY A 192 -7.36 12.65 -8.12
CA GLY A 192 -7.31 12.25 -6.71
C GLY A 192 -6.23 11.22 -6.41
N ARG A 193 -6.61 9.93 -6.35
CA ARG A 193 -5.69 8.80 -6.14
C ARG A 193 -5.64 7.82 -7.31
N VAL A 194 -6.24 8.13 -8.46
CA VAL A 194 -6.33 7.25 -9.62
C VAL A 194 -5.12 7.48 -10.54
N TYR A 195 -4.26 6.47 -10.64
CA TYR A 195 -3.06 6.48 -11.46
C TYR A 195 -3.07 5.34 -12.47
N GLY A 196 -2.77 5.69 -13.71
CA GLY A 196 -2.70 4.78 -14.84
C GLY A 196 -4.05 4.47 -15.48
N ALA A 197 -4.00 4.13 -16.76
CA ALA A 197 -5.16 3.93 -17.62
C ALA A 197 -6.02 2.73 -17.18
N ALA A 198 -5.44 1.71 -16.52
CA ALA A 198 -6.21 0.60 -15.99
C ALA A 198 -7.07 0.95 -14.79
N ALA A 199 -6.51 1.69 -13.84
CA ALA A 199 -7.28 2.22 -12.73
C ALA A 199 -8.34 3.21 -13.23
N ALA A 200 -7.98 4.08 -14.20
CA ALA A 200 -8.91 5.05 -14.77
C ALA A 200 -10.05 4.42 -15.57
N ALA A 201 -9.79 3.40 -16.40
CA ALA A 201 -10.84 2.70 -17.13
C ALA A 201 -11.88 2.07 -16.18
N GLN A 202 -11.40 1.44 -15.10
CA GLN A 202 -12.27 0.89 -14.06
C GLN A 202 -13.04 1.99 -13.33
N ALA A 203 -12.36 3.04 -12.90
CA ALA A 203 -12.95 4.09 -12.08
C ALA A 203 -13.96 4.96 -12.85
N TYR A 204 -13.64 5.40 -14.07
CA TYR A 204 -14.50 6.30 -14.83
C TYR A 204 -15.62 5.58 -15.58
N PHE A 205 -15.42 4.31 -15.97
CA PHE A 205 -16.33 3.63 -16.89
C PHE A 205 -16.81 2.25 -16.41
N GLY A 206 -16.20 1.68 -15.36
CA GLY A 206 -16.51 0.33 -14.90
C GLY A 206 -16.12 -0.78 -15.88
N VAL A 207 -15.20 -0.51 -16.81
CA VAL A 207 -14.78 -1.49 -17.84
C VAL A 207 -13.27 -1.77 -17.75
N PRO A 208 -12.82 -2.99 -18.05
CA PRO A 208 -11.41 -3.28 -18.16
C PRO A 208 -10.82 -2.57 -19.39
N VAL A 209 -9.53 -2.17 -19.32
CA VAL A 209 -8.86 -1.40 -20.39
C VAL A 209 -9.03 -2.00 -21.79
N PRO A 210 -8.87 -3.32 -22.02
CA PRO A 210 -9.02 -3.89 -23.36
C PRO A 210 -10.41 -3.68 -23.97
N ASN A 211 -11.42 -3.37 -23.15
CA ASN A 211 -12.80 -3.16 -23.58
C ASN A 211 -13.18 -1.68 -23.73
N LEU A 212 -12.21 -0.76 -23.63
CA LEU A 212 -12.44 0.66 -23.89
C LEU A 212 -12.93 0.85 -25.33
N ASN A 213 -14.03 1.59 -25.48
CA ASN A 213 -14.45 2.06 -26.79
C ASN A 213 -13.65 3.32 -27.21
N LEU A 214 -13.86 3.76 -28.46
CA LEU A 214 -13.16 4.90 -29.04
C LEU A 214 -13.33 6.19 -28.23
N GLN A 215 -14.54 6.47 -27.77
CA GLN A 215 -14.88 7.67 -27.00
C GLN A 215 -14.17 7.69 -25.65
N GLN A 216 -14.18 6.54 -24.96
CA GLN A 216 -13.56 6.36 -23.65
C GLN A 216 -12.04 6.45 -23.76
N ALA A 217 -11.44 5.81 -24.76
CA ALA A 217 -10.01 5.95 -25.05
C ALA A 217 -9.62 7.39 -25.38
N ALA A 218 -10.41 8.10 -26.20
CA ALA A 218 -10.19 9.50 -26.53
C ALA A 218 -10.33 10.42 -25.30
N LEU A 219 -11.27 10.13 -24.40
CA LEU A 219 -11.45 10.88 -23.16
C LEU A 219 -10.24 10.70 -22.25
N LEU A 220 -9.84 9.45 -21.98
CA LEU A 220 -8.65 9.17 -21.17
C LEU A 220 -7.40 9.84 -21.75
N ALA A 221 -7.19 9.72 -23.06
CA ALA A 221 -6.06 10.37 -23.73
C ALA A 221 -6.09 11.89 -23.60
N GLY A 222 -7.28 12.50 -23.66
CA GLY A 222 -7.47 13.93 -23.49
C GLY A 222 -7.14 14.42 -22.07
N MET A 223 -7.43 13.60 -21.06
CA MET A 223 -7.27 13.94 -19.64
C MET A 223 -5.83 13.99 -19.18
N VAL A 224 -4.95 13.13 -19.72
CA VAL A 224 -3.56 12.98 -19.24
C VAL A 224 -2.77 14.30 -19.24
N ASN A 225 -3.02 15.18 -20.20
CA ASN A 225 -2.35 16.49 -20.29
C ASN A 225 -2.64 17.39 -19.08
N ASN A 226 -3.90 17.48 -18.67
CA ASN A 226 -4.30 18.27 -17.51
C ASN A 226 -5.53 17.63 -16.85
N PRO A 227 -5.31 16.68 -15.93
CA PRO A 227 -6.40 15.87 -15.40
C PRO A 227 -7.39 16.67 -14.56
N THR A 228 -6.93 17.74 -13.89
CA THR A 228 -7.80 18.66 -13.15
C THR A 228 -8.69 19.48 -14.09
N LEU A 229 -8.14 20.05 -15.16
CA LEU A 229 -8.92 20.89 -16.10
C LEU A 229 -9.92 20.07 -16.92
N PHE A 230 -9.57 18.82 -17.22
CA PHE A 230 -10.36 17.92 -18.05
C PHE A 230 -11.10 16.86 -17.23
N ASP A 231 -11.29 17.08 -15.93
CA ASP A 231 -12.10 16.21 -15.09
C ASP A 231 -13.56 16.21 -15.59
N PRO A 232 -14.11 15.06 -16.04
CA PRO A 232 -15.47 15.00 -16.58
C PRO A 232 -16.56 15.26 -15.53
N TYR A 233 -16.23 15.22 -14.24
CA TYR A 233 -17.16 15.48 -13.15
C TYR A 233 -17.19 16.97 -12.76
N GLY A 234 -16.04 17.60 -12.59
CA GLY A 234 -15.94 19.03 -12.30
C GLY A 234 -16.10 19.94 -13.52
N HIS A 235 -15.66 19.49 -14.70
CA HIS A 235 -15.58 20.28 -15.93
C HIS A 235 -16.03 19.51 -17.18
N PRO A 236 -17.30 19.04 -17.23
CA PRO A 236 -17.80 18.18 -18.31
C PRO A 236 -17.64 18.79 -19.71
N ASP A 237 -17.91 20.09 -19.87
CA ASP A 237 -17.78 20.76 -21.18
C ASP A 237 -16.33 20.85 -21.66
N ALA A 238 -15.39 21.08 -20.74
CA ALA A 238 -13.96 21.11 -21.05
C ALA A 238 -13.45 19.71 -21.41
N ALA A 239 -13.87 18.69 -20.65
CA ALA A 239 -13.57 17.29 -20.92
C ALA A 239 -14.12 16.85 -22.28
N LEU A 240 -15.37 17.22 -22.62
CA LEU A 240 -16.02 16.92 -23.89
C LEU A 240 -15.26 17.53 -25.06
N LYS A 241 -14.95 18.83 -24.96
CA LYS A 241 -14.18 19.55 -25.97
C LYS A 241 -12.79 18.93 -26.16
N ARG A 242 -12.12 18.55 -25.05
CA ARG A 242 -10.80 17.93 -25.11
C ARG A 242 -10.82 16.54 -25.74
N ARG A 243 -11.80 15.70 -25.39
CA ARG A 243 -12.04 14.41 -26.06
C ARG A 243 -12.24 14.60 -27.56
N ASP A 244 -13.03 15.59 -27.96
CA ASP A 244 -13.30 15.86 -29.38
C ASP A 244 -12.05 16.31 -30.14
N GLN A 245 -11.14 17.05 -29.49
CA GLN A 245 -9.82 17.38 -30.04
C GLN A 245 -8.95 16.14 -30.22
N VAL A 246 -9.02 15.16 -29.31
CA VAL A 246 -8.33 13.87 -29.48
C VAL A 246 -8.88 13.13 -30.69
N LEU A 247 -10.21 13.07 -30.84
CA LEU A 247 -10.85 12.45 -32.00
C LEU A 247 -10.42 13.13 -33.32
N ASP A 248 -10.33 14.46 -33.35
CA ASP A 248 -9.79 15.18 -34.51
C ASP A 248 -8.33 14.84 -34.78
N ALA A 249 -7.50 14.72 -33.74
CA ALA A 249 -6.12 14.33 -33.88
C ALA A 249 -6.00 12.91 -34.46
N MET A 250 -6.87 11.97 -34.04
CA MET A 250 -6.92 10.61 -34.57
C MET A 250 -7.35 10.56 -36.03
N VAL A 251 -8.29 11.42 -36.46
CA VAL A 251 -8.65 11.58 -37.88
C VAL A 251 -7.46 12.14 -38.67
N ALA A 252 -6.80 13.18 -38.15
CA ALA A 252 -5.67 13.83 -38.82
C ALA A 252 -4.46 12.91 -39.00
N THR A 253 -4.25 11.94 -38.11
CA THR A 253 -3.20 10.91 -38.25
C THR A 253 -3.66 9.69 -39.04
N GLY A 254 -4.92 9.63 -39.50
CA GLY A 254 -5.48 8.50 -40.22
C GLY A 254 -5.76 7.27 -39.37
N SER A 255 -5.79 7.40 -38.05
CA SER A 255 -6.07 6.29 -37.11
C SER A 255 -7.54 5.88 -37.12
N ILE A 256 -8.43 6.81 -37.50
CA ILE A 256 -9.86 6.61 -37.75
C ILE A 256 -10.27 7.45 -38.97
N ASP A 257 -11.37 7.09 -39.63
CA ASP A 257 -11.93 7.90 -40.70
C ASP A 257 -12.78 9.08 -40.16
N GLU A 258 -13.02 10.07 -41.01
CA GLU A 258 -13.80 11.28 -40.67
C GLU A 258 -15.22 10.96 -40.19
N SER A 259 -15.88 9.96 -40.79
CA SER A 259 -17.26 9.61 -40.45
C SER A 259 -17.34 8.97 -39.07
N THR A 260 -16.38 8.12 -38.72
CA THR A 260 -16.20 7.52 -37.40
C THR A 260 -15.91 8.58 -36.35
N GLY A 261 -14.99 9.51 -36.64
CA GLY A 261 -14.70 10.65 -35.77
C GLY A 261 -15.92 11.52 -35.51
N ALA A 262 -16.66 11.89 -36.57
CA ALA A 262 -17.86 12.70 -36.46
C ALA A 262 -19.00 11.99 -35.71
N ALA A 263 -19.14 10.67 -35.87
CA ALA A 263 -20.11 9.87 -35.13
C ALA A 263 -19.75 9.80 -33.64
N ALA A 264 -18.46 9.58 -33.31
CA ALA A 264 -17.99 9.49 -31.94
C ALA A 264 -18.22 10.79 -31.16
N LYS A 265 -17.99 11.95 -31.76
CA LYS A 265 -18.22 13.27 -31.12
C LYS A 265 -19.67 13.50 -30.68
N LYS A 266 -20.65 12.89 -31.33
CA LYS A 266 -22.08 13.04 -31.00
C LYS A 266 -22.51 12.26 -29.75
N THR A 267 -21.64 11.42 -29.21
CA THR A 267 -21.94 10.61 -28.03
C THR A 267 -21.57 11.34 -26.74
N PRO A 268 -22.24 11.06 -25.61
CA PRO A 268 -21.87 11.61 -24.31
C PRO A 268 -20.50 11.10 -23.84
N LEU A 269 -19.96 11.68 -22.77
CA LEU A 269 -18.66 11.29 -22.20
C LEU A 269 -18.58 9.82 -21.75
N GLY A 270 -19.73 9.20 -21.44
CA GLY A 270 -19.82 7.78 -21.09
C GLY A 270 -19.22 7.43 -19.74
N VAL A 271 -19.04 8.40 -18.84
CA VAL A 271 -18.57 8.22 -17.46
C VAL A 271 -19.69 7.71 -16.54
N LEU A 272 -19.32 7.04 -15.45
CA LEU A 272 -20.24 6.62 -14.39
C LEU A 272 -20.94 7.85 -13.77
N PRO A 273 -22.22 7.77 -13.40
CA PRO A 273 -23.01 8.94 -12.99
C PRO A 273 -22.62 9.54 -11.64
N ASP A 274 -22.14 8.73 -10.69
CA ASP A 274 -21.94 9.13 -9.29
C ASP A 274 -20.48 9.53 -8.97
N GLY A 275 -19.67 9.77 -9.99
CA GLY A 275 -18.22 9.98 -9.83
C GLY A 275 -17.41 8.74 -10.17
N PRO A 276 -16.07 8.82 -10.01
CA PRO A 276 -15.19 7.69 -10.26
C PRO A 276 -15.37 6.62 -9.19
N ASP A 277 -15.60 5.37 -9.61
CA ASP A 277 -15.73 4.21 -8.73
C ASP A 277 -14.33 3.74 -8.28
N VAL A 278 -13.90 4.25 -7.14
CA VAL A 278 -12.60 3.92 -6.52
C VAL A 278 -12.87 3.19 -5.20
N PRO A 279 -12.36 1.96 -5.00
CA PRO A 279 -12.57 1.24 -3.76
C PRO A 279 -11.89 1.94 -2.59
N SER A 280 -12.31 1.63 -1.35
CA SER A 280 -11.63 2.16 -0.17
C SER A 280 -10.16 1.75 -0.14
N SER A 281 -9.28 2.66 0.28
CA SER A 281 -7.85 2.42 0.45
C SER A 281 -7.50 1.78 1.81
N THR A 282 -8.51 1.45 2.61
CA THR A 282 -8.34 0.95 3.99
C THR A 282 -9.31 -0.19 4.29
N CYS A 283 -9.06 -0.88 5.41
CA CYS A 283 -9.98 -1.90 5.92
C CYS A 283 -11.39 -1.38 6.25
N ALA A 284 -11.62 -0.06 6.30
CA ALA A 284 -12.96 0.49 6.49
C ALA A 284 -13.89 0.23 5.31
N GLY A 285 -13.37 -0.07 4.11
CA GLY A 285 -14.19 -0.53 2.99
C GLY A 285 -14.56 -2.01 3.04
N ALA A 286 -14.13 -2.75 4.06
CA ALA A 286 -14.49 -4.15 4.22
C ALA A 286 -15.94 -4.30 4.67
N ALA A 287 -16.49 -5.49 4.46
CA ALA A 287 -17.78 -5.86 5.04
C ALA A 287 -17.77 -5.70 6.60
N PRO A 288 -18.94 -5.44 7.21
CA PRO A 288 -19.08 -5.19 8.65
C PRO A 288 -18.49 -6.26 9.59
N ASP A 289 -18.32 -7.47 9.09
CA ASP A 289 -17.80 -8.65 9.80
C ASP A 289 -16.31 -8.93 9.52
N ALA A 290 -15.64 -8.12 8.68
CA ALA A 290 -14.25 -8.38 8.26
C ALA A 290 -13.27 -7.22 8.57
N GLY A 291 -13.76 -6.00 8.77
CA GLY A 291 -12.92 -4.80 8.94
C GLY A 291 -11.90 -4.90 10.07
N PHE A 292 -12.30 -5.33 11.27
CA PHE A 292 -11.39 -5.42 12.41
C PHE A 292 -10.30 -6.48 12.23
N LEU A 293 -10.63 -7.64 11.65
CA LEU A 293 -9.60 -8.66 11.38
C LEU A 293 -8.65 -8.20 10.27
N CYS A 294 -9.16 -7.49 9.26
CA CYS A 294 -8.33 -6.83 8.25
C CYS A 294 -7.33 -5.87 8.92
N GLN A 295 -7.81 -4.95 9.77
CA GLN A 295 -6.94 -3.97 10.45
C GLN A 295 -5.91 -4.65 11.38
N TYR A 296 -6.31 -5.72 12.06
CA TYR A 296 -5.41 -6.54 12.88
C TYR A 296 -4.31 -7.18 12.03
N ALA A 297 -4.67 -7.77 10.88
CA ALA A 297 -3.70 -8.40 9.97
C ALA A 297 -2.67 -7.38 9.46
N LEU A 298 -3.08 -6.17 9.08
CA LEU A 298 -2.15 -5.12 8.65
C LEU A 298 -1.22 -4.68 9.79
N SER A 299 -1.76 -4.50 10.99
CA SER A 299 -0.97 -4.12 12.18
C SER A 299 0.04 -5.20 12.56
N TYR A 300 -0.35 -6.48 12.46
CA TYR A 300 0.52 -7.63 12.68
C TYR A 300 1.69 -7.67 11.68
N LEU A 301 1.41 -7.43 10.39
CA LEU A 301 2.44 -7.39 9.34
C LEU A 301 3.40 -6.21 9.54
N ALA A 302 2.88 -5.04 9.91
CA ALA A 302 3.69 -3.87 10.26
C ALA A 302 4.64 -4.16 11.43
N ALA A 303 4.12 -4.76 12.50
CA ALA A 303 4.94 -5.19 13.65
C ALA A 303 5.98 -6.27 13.28
N SER A 304 5.71 -7.05 12.23
CA SER A 304 6.60 -8.09 11.71
C SER A 304 7.65 -7.58 10.72
N GLY A 305 7.68 -6.27 10.44
CA GLY A 305 8.69 -5.62 9.60
C GLY A 305 8.24 -5.23 8.19
N LEU A 306 6.97 -5.46 7.83
CA LEU A 306 6.41 -4.97 6.56
C LEU A 306 5.68 -3.64 6.81
N SER A 307 6.40 -2.52 6.63
CA SER A 307 5.87 -1.18 6.94
C SER A 307 4.53 -0.89 6.24
N ALA A 308 3.71 -0.01 6.83
CA ALA A 308 2.43 0.40 6.25
C ALA A 308 2.59 0.94 4.82
N ASP A 309 3.66 1.70 4.58
CA ASP A 309 4.02 2.19 3.26
C ASP A 309 4.29 1.06 2.25
N ARG A 310 5.05 0.04 2.65
CA ARG A 310 5.29 -1.15 1.82
C ARG A 310 4.00 -1.90 1.54
N ILE A 311 3.12 -2.03 2.53
CA ILE A 311 1.80 -2.63 2.35
C ILE A 311 0.97 -1.83 1.33
N ALA A 312 0.95 -0.50 1.43
CA ALA A 312 0.15 0.38 0.58
C ALA A 312 0.70 0.56 -0.85
N THR A 313 1.92 0.12 -1.13
CA THR A 313 2.58 0.33 -2.44
C THR A 313 3.04 -0.96 -3.08
N GLY A 314 3.13 -2.06 -2.33
CA GLY A 314 3.82 -3.27 -2.76
C GLY A 314 3.00 -4.24 -3.62
N GLY A 315 1.71 -3.99 -3.85
CA GLY A 315 0.87 -4.88 -4.67
C GLY A 315 0.73 -6.30 -4.12
N TYR A 316 0.70 -6.46 -2.79
CA TYR A 316 0.65 -7.78 -2.15
C TYR A 316 -0.75 -8.40 -2.22
N THR A 317 -0.81 -9.73 -2.09
CA THR A 317 -2.03 -10.43 -1.67
C THR A 317 -1.87 -10.92 -0.25
N ILE A 318 -2.56 -10.28 0.69
CA ILE A 318 -2.58 -10.62 2.12
C ILE A 318 -3.75 -11.56 2.36
N ARG A 319 -3.47 -12.87 2.38
CA ARG A 319 -4.48 -13.88 2.76
C ARG A 319 -4.57 -14.00 4.27
N THR A 320 -5.73 -13.70 4.82
CA THR A 320 -6.01 -13.79 6.27
C THR A 320 -6.48 -15.19 6.66
N THR A 321 -6.64 -15.42 7.96
CA THR A 321 -7.30 -16.61 8.50
C THR A 321 -8.81 -16.44 8.66
N LEU A 322 -9.37 -15.30 8.22
CA LEU A 322 -10.80 -15.03 8.34
C LEU A 322 -11.61 -16.16 7.73
N ASP A 323 -12.55 -16.69 8.50
CA ASP A 323 -13.53 -17.65 8.02
C ASP A 323 -14.87 -16.94 7.85
N PRO A 324 -15.37 -16.77 6.60
CA PRO A 324 -16.53 -15.92 6.36
C PRO A 324 -17.80 -16.44 7.05
N VAL A 325 -17.93 -17.76 7.22
CA VAL A 325 -19.09 -18.34 7.91
C VAL A 325 -19.03 -18.04 9.41
N VAL A 326 -17.85 -18.17 10.01
CA VAL A 326 -17.66 -17.88 11.44
C VAL A 326 -17.77 -16.38 11.72
N SER A 327 -17.20 -15.54 10.85
CA SER A 327 -17.21 -14.09 11.03
C SER A 327 -18.62 -13.51 10.94
N ALA A 328 -19.41 -13.93 9.94
CA ALA A 328 -20.80 -13.53 9.82
C ALA A 328 -21.63 -13.98 11.04
N ALA A 329 -21.52 -15.24 11.46
CA ALA A 329 -22.24 -15.74 12.63
C ALA A 329 -21.86 -15.01 13.93
N ALA A 330 -20.57 -14.69 14.10
CA ALA A 330 -20.10 -13.90 15.24
C ALA A 330 -20.64 -12.46 15.18
N LYS A 331 -20.66 -11.84 13.99
CA LYS A 331 -21.18 -10.49 13.78
C LYS A 331 -22.67 -10.41 14.11
N ASP A 332 -23.46 -11.36 13.63
CA ASP A 332 -24.89 -11.45 13.90
C ASP A 332 -25.14 -11.60 15.41
N ALA A 333 -24.36 -12.43 16.09
CA ALA A 333 -24.49 -12.62 17.53
C ALA A 333 -24.20 -11.33 18.32
N VAL A 334 -23.15 -10.58 17.97
CA VAL A 334 -22.83 -9.34 18.70
C VAL A 334 -23.86 -8.24 18.46
N VAL A 335 -24.37 -8.10 17.22
CA VAL A 335 -25.38 -7.12 16.84
C VAL A 335 -26.76 -7.46 17.44
N ALA A 336 -27.13 -8.73 17.48
CA ALA A 336 -28.40 -9.18 18.07
C ALA A 336 -28.49 -8.88 19.58
N ASN A 337 -27.35 -8.88 20.29
CA ASN A 337 -27.31 -8.57 21.73
C ASN A 337 -27.17 -7.07 22.00
N VAL A 338 -26.47 -6.33 21.13
CA VAL A 338 -26.25 -4.89 21.27
C VAL A 338 -26.36 -4.26 19.88
N PRO A 339 -27.35 -3.39 19.62
CA PRO A 339 -27.49 -2.71 18.33
C PRO A 339 -26.21 -1.95 17.92
N THR A 340 -25.95 -1.84 16.62
CA THR A 340 -24.76 -1.17 16.05
C THR A 340 -24.59 0.27 16.56
N ALA A 341 -25.68 1.01 16.70
CA ALA A 341 -25.66 2.41 17.14
C ALA A 341 -25.84 2.60 18.66
N GLN A 342 -25.84 1.53 19.47
CA GLN A 342 -26.11 1.62 20.92
C GLN A 342 -25.12 2.53 21.63
N ASP A 343 -25.59 3.65 22.17
CA ASP A 343 -24.72 4.60 22.87
C ASP A 343 -24.02 3.97 24.09
N GLY A 344 -22.74 4.34 24.28
CA GLY A 344 -21.91 3.92 25.40
C GLY A 344 -21.53 2.43 25.47
N VAL A 345 -22.02 1.58 24.56
CA VAL A 345 -21.77 0.13 24.60
C VAL A 345 -21.13 -0.37 23.31
N ALA A 346 -20.05 -1.13 23.47
CA ALA A 346 -19.44 -1.95 22.43
C ALA A 346 -19.43 -3.40 22.90
N ASN A 347 -20.00 -4.28 22.08
CA ASN A 347 -19.98 -5.72 22.26
C ASN A 347 -18.95 -6.28 21.28
N THR A 348 -17.81 -6.74 21.77
CA THR A 348 -16.69 -7.22 20.97
C THR A 348 -16.55 -8.74 21.11
N PHE A 349 -16.14 -9.40 20.03
CA PHE A 349 -15.99 -10.86 20.02
C PHE A 349 -14.87 -11.27 19.05
N ALA A 350 -14.02 -12.18 19.51
CA ALA A 350 -12.98 -12.79 18.71
C ALA A 350 -13.08 -14.30 18.79
N VAL A 351 -12.96 -14.99 17.65
CA VAL A 351 -12.98 -16.45 17.57
C VAL A 351 -11.60 -16.94 17.16
N ILE A 352 -11.01 -17.78 18.00
CA ILE A 352 -9.66 -18.30 17.80
C ILE A 352 -9.72 -19.82 17.82
N THR A 353 -9.21 -20.46 16.78
CA THR A 353 -9.04 -21.91 16.75
C THR A 353 -7.90 -22.30 17.69
N PRO A 354 -8.14 -23.18 18.68
CA PRO A 354 -7.06 -23.70 19.51
C PRO A 354 -6.11 -24.56 18.66
N GLY A 355 -4.82 -24.54 18.98
CA GLY A 355 -3.81 -25.33 18.30
C GLY A 355 -2.52 -25.38 19.09
N SER A 356 -1.67 -26.37 18.82
CA SER A 356 -0.33 -26.46 19.43
C SER A 356 0.71 -25.62 18.68
N ASP A 357 0.53 -25.48 17.36
CA ASP A 357 1.54 -24.90 16.46
C ASP A 357 1.16 -23.50 15.97
N ARG A 358 -0.15 -23.26 15.77
CA ARG A 358 -0.69 -21.96 15.38
C ARG A 358 -2.07 -21.76 16.00
N HIS A 359 -2.41 -20.49 16.24
CA HIS A 359 -3.72 -20.07 16.71
C HIS A 359 -4.35 -19.18 15.64
N GLU A 360 -5.28 -19.73 14.88
CA GLU A 360 -5.93 -18.99 13.79
C GLU A 360 -7.03 -18.11 14.34
N VAL A 361 -7.00 -16.83 13.99
CA VAL A 361 -8.09 -15.90 14.30
C VAL A 361 -9.10 -15.98 13.17
N LEU A 362 -10.24 -16.61 13.42
CA LEU A 362 -11.28 -16.85 12.41
C LEU A 362 -12.19 -15.65 12.24
N ALA A 363 -12.41 -14.90 13.32
CA ALA A 363 -13.26 -13.72 13.34
C ALA A 363 -12.76 -12.72 14.38
N MET A 364 -12.86 -11.42 14.06
CA MET A 364 -12.77 -10.31 15.01
C MET A 364 -13.88 -9.33 14.64
N VAL A 365 -14.88 -9.22 15.50
CA VAL A 365 -16.11 -8.47 15.22
C VAL A 365 -16.53 -7.66 16.43
N ALA A 366 -17.31 -6.62 16.18
CA ALA A 366 -18.04 -5.91 17.22
C ALA A 366 -19.47 -5.61 16.74
N ASN A 367 -20.37 -5.20 17.63
CA ASN A 367 -21.63 -4.60 17.19
C ASN A 367 -21.38 -3.36 16.32
N ARG A 368 -20.32 -2.61 16.62
CA ARG A 368 -19.82 -1.48 15.81
C ARG A 368 -19.21 -1.97 14.49
N ASN A 369 -19.17 -1.08 13.49
CA ASN A 369 -18.46 -1.32 12.24
C ASN A 369 -17.12 -0.57 12.25
N LEU A 370 -16.15 -1.03 11.47
CA LEU A 370 -14.91 -0.27 11.25
C LEU A 370 -15.20 0.85 10.26
N GLY A 371 -14.90 2.10 10.64
CA GLY A 371 -15.18 3.27 9.80
C GLY A 371 -15.00 4.58 10.56
N THR A 372 -15.56 5.66 10.02
CA THR A 372 -15.39 7.02 10.57
C THR A 372 -16.70 7.72 10.91
N ASP A 373 -17.84 7.17 10.50
CA ASP A 373 -19.16 7.73 10.82
C ASP A 373 -19.67 7.23 12.18
N ALA A 374 -19.40 8.03 13.22
CA ALA A 374 -19.88 7.75 14.56
C ALA A 374 -21.42 7.67 14.65
N ARG A 375 -22.17 8.37 13.78
CA ARG A 375 -23.65 8.34 13.76
C ARG A 375 -24.17 7.01 13.24
N ALA A 376 -23.44 6.37 12.34
CA ALA A 376 -23.70 5.00 11.88
C ALA A 376 -23.21 3.92 12.87
N GLY A 377 -22.63 4.31 14.02
CA GLY A 377 -22.06 3.38 14.98
C GLY A 377 -20.71 2.81 14.52
N GLU A 378 -19.95 3.57 13.73
CA GLU A 378 -18.60 3.19 13.31
C GLU A 378 -17.53 3.62 14.31
N THR A 379 -16.39 2.94 14.25
CA THR A 379 -15.18 3.28 15.01
C THR A 379 -13.94 3.07 14.15
N SER A 380 -12.94 3.94 14.29
CA SER A 380 -11.72 3.89 13.50
C SER A 380 -10.61 3.02 14.12
N GLY A 381 -10.68 2.79 15.43
CA GLY A 381 -9.74 1.97 16.18
C GLY A 381 -10.16 0.50 16.23
N ASN A 382 -9.20 -0.40 16.47
CA ASN A 382 -9.49 -1.82 16.56
C ASN A 382 -9.95 -2.18 17.98
N ILE A 383 -11.19 -1.83 18.33
CA ILE A 383 -11.75 -2.07 19.67
C ILE A 383 -11.81 -3.55 20.09
N VAL A 384 -11.56 -4.49 19.17
CA VAL A 384 -11.51 -5.92 19.46
C VAL A 384 -10.09 -6.35 19.87
N ALA A 385 -9.06 -5.82 19.20
CA ALA A 385 -7.66 -6.18 19.42
C ALA A 385 -6.94 -5.25 20.42
N ASP A 386 -7.30 -3.97 20.42
CA ASP A 386 -6.66 -2.94 21.23
C ASP A 386 -7.09 -3.07 22.69
N VAL A 387 -6.13 -2.94 23.61
CA VAL A 387 -6.39 -3.03 25.05
C VAL A 387 -7.10 -1.75 25.50
N SER A 388 -8.42 -1.75 25.42
CA SER A 388 -9.27 -0.64 25.87
C SER A 388 -10.02 -0.92 27.17
N ASP A 389 -9.73 -2.04 27.86
CA ASP A 389 -10.46 -2.45 29.05
C ASP A 389 -9.79 -1.94 30.36
N PRO A 390 -10.28 -0.82 30.96
CA PRO A 390 -9.81 -0.37 32.26
C PRO A 390 -10.27 -1.27 33.41
N PHE A 391 -11.21 -2.20 33.18
CA PHE A 391 -11.78 -3.07 34.22
C PHE A 391 -10.93 -4.33 34.48
N GLY A 392 -9.96 -4.62 33.60
CA GLY A 392 -9.11 -5.80 33.66
C GLY A 392 -9.84 -7.10 33.32
N ALA A 393 -9.07 -8.15 33.07
CA ALA A 393 -9.60 -9.40 32.50
C ALA A 393 -10.52 -10.22 33.44
N GLY A 394 -10.70 -9.81 34.69
CA GLY A 394 -11.57 -10.50 35.65
C GLY A 394 -11.22 -11.98 35.84
N SER A 395 -12.25 -12.82 36.03
CA SER A 395 -12.07 -14.23 36.38
C SER A 395 -11.42 -15.10 35.30
N VAL A 396 -11.32 -14.67 34.03
CA VAL A 396 -10.63 -15.46 33.00
C VAL A 396 -9.14 -15.66 33.33
N PHE A 397 -8.53 -14.74 34.09
CA PHE A 397 -7.13 -14.85 34.49
C PHE A 397 -6.86 -15.93 35.54
N LYS A 398 -7.90 -16.41 36.25
CA LYS A 398 -7.76 -17.49 37.24
C LYS A 398 -7.16 -18.75 36.63
N ILE A 399 -7.41 -18.99 35.34
CA ILE A 399 -6.90 -20.15 34.60
C ILE A 399 -5.37 -20.14 34.57
N PHE A 400 -4.72 -18.99 34.36
CA PHE A 400 -3.26 -18.92 34.30
C PHE A 400 -2.62 -19.21 35.66
N THR A 401 -3.20 -18.66 36.73
CA THR A 401 -2.74 -18.92 38.09
C THR A 401 -2.93 -20.38 38.52
N ALA A 402 -4.07 -20.99 38.16
CA ALA A 402 -4.31 -22.41 38.39
C ALA A 402 -3.34 -23.28 37.58
N ALA A 403 -3.13 -22.95 36.31
CA ALA A 403 -2.18 -23.65 35.45
C ALA A 403 -0.74 -23.56 35.97
N ALA A 404 -0.33 -22.41 36.52
CA ALA A 404 0.99 -22.24 37.13
C ALA A 404 1.18 -23.16 38.34
N ALA A 405 0.20 -23.23 39.25
CA ALA A 405 0.26 -24.08 40.44
C ALA A 405 0.24 -25.59 40.09
N LEU A 406 -0.51 -25.97 39.06
CA LEU A 406 -0.49 -27.34 38.53
C LEU A 406 0.86 -27.68 37.88
N SER A 407 1.44 -26.75 37.13
CA SER A 407 2.71 -26.93 36.40
C SER A 407 3.93 -27.01 37.31
N SER A 408 3.93 -26.24 38.40
CA SER A 408 4.99 -26.28 39.42
C SER A 408 4.88 -27.47 40.38
N GLY A 409 3.74 -28.17 40.38
CA GLY A 409 3.46 -29.27 41.30
C GLY A 409 3.00 -28.82 42.68
N ASP A 410 2.74 -27.52 42.90
CA ASP A 410 2.27 -26.98 44.18
C ASP A 410 0.80 -27.27 44.46
N ALA A 411 0.03 -27.60 43.42
CA ALA A 411 -1.34 -28.04 43.55
C ALA A 411 -1.67 -29.15 42.55
N ARG A 412 -2.72 -29.89 42.88
CA ARG A 412 -3.42 -30.86 42.02
C ARG A 412 -4.90 -30.43 41.95
N LEU A 413 -5.64 -30.98 40.99
CA LEU A 413 -7.07 -30.64 40.81
C LEU A 413 -7.91 -30.90 42.07
N ASP A 414 -7.55 -31.90 42.86
CA ASP A 414 -8.18 -32.30 44.13
C ASP A 414 -7.63 -31.56 45.36
N THR A 415 -6.67 -30.65 45.19
CA THR A 415 -6.12 -29.86 46.31
C THR A 415 -7.20 -28.98 46.92
N LEU A 416 -7.41 -29.13 48.23
CA LEU A 416 -8.33 -28.31 49.01
C LEU A 416 -7.72 -26.94 49.31
N LEU A 417 -8.44 -25.89 48.93
CA LEU A 417 -8.06 -24.50 49.08
C LEU A 417 -9.05 -23.79 50.02
N PRO A 418 -8.56 -22.92 50.92
CA PRO A 418 -9.43 -22.05 51.70
C PRO A 418 -10.31 -21.19 50.80
N ASN A 419 -11.60 -21.17 51.08
CA ASN A 419 -12.60 -20.42 50.32
C ASN A 419 -13.58 -19.70 51.25
N PRO A 420 -13.08 -18.81 52.13
CA PRO A 420 -13.93 -18.09 53.05
C PRO A 420 -14.93 -17.22 52.27
N ALA A 421 -16.11 -16.99 52.86
CA ALA A 421 -17.17 -16.20 52.24
C ALA A 421 -16.72 -14.78 51.85
N SER A 422 -15.72 -14.24 52.56
CA SER A 422 -15.03 -13.00 52.23
C SER A 422 -13.55 -13.07 52.62
N SER A 423 -12.73 -12.26 51.94
CA SER A 423 -11.31 -12.13 52.26
C SER A 423 -10.83 -10.69 52.09
N CYS A 424 -9.98 -10.22 53.00
CA CYS A 424 -9.39 -8.89 52.97
C CYS A 424 -8.01 -8.92 52.29
N PHE A 425 -7.85 -8.15 51.21
CA PHE A 425 -6.54 -7.90 50.61
C PHE A 425 -5.97 -6.58 51.11
N ALA A 426 -4.86 -6.66 51.84
CA ALA A 426 -4.13 -5.48 52.28
C ALA A 426 -3.47 -4.78 51.08
N LEU A 427 -3.86 -3.53 50.84
CA LEU A 427 -3.23 -2.60 49.91
C LEU A 427 -2.22 -1.73 50.67
N SER A 428 -1.30 -1.11 49.91
CA SER A 428 -0.35 -0.14 50.45
C SER A 428 -1.07 0.94 51.26
N GLY A 429 -0.55 1.25 52.46
CA GLY A 429 -1.16 2.22 53.37
C GLY A 429 -2.24 1.66 54.30
N GLY A 430 -2.32 0.34 54.48
CA GLY A 430 -3.23 -0.30 55.46
C GLY A 430 -4.70 -0.37 55.03
N ARG A 431 -4.99 0.00 53.78
CA ARG A 431 -6.35 -0.10 53.22
C ARG A 431 -6.67 -1.54 52.86
N CYS A 432 -7.87 -2.00 53.21
CA CYS A 432 -8.36 -3.33 52.85
C CYS A 432 -9.22 -3.26 51.58
N HIS A 433 -8.96 -4.14 50.62
CA HIS A 433 -9.90 -4.45 49.54
C HIS A 433 -10.55 -5.80 49.84
N THR A 434 -11.79 -5.77 50.31
CA THR A 434 -12.54 -6.99 50.64
C THR A 434 -13.18 -7.57 49.39
N VAL A 435 -12.89 -8.84 49.12
CA VAL A 435 -13.60 -9.63 48.10
C VAL A 435 -14.60 -10.56 48.76
N HIS A 436 -15.65 -10.88 48.02
CA HIS A 436 -16.71 -11.78 48.46
C HIS A 436 -16.97 -12.83 47.38
N ASN A 437 -17.37 -14.03 47.82
CA ASN A 437 -17.91 -15.02 46.90
C ASN A 437 -19.28 -14.57 46.39
N ASP A 438 -19.62 -14.92 45.15
CA ASP A 438 -20.92 -14.62 44.52
C ASP A 438 -22.07 -15.52 45.00
N GLY A 439 -21.81 -16.33 46.02
CA GLY A 439 -22.74 -17.30 46.58
C GLY A 439 -22.10 -18.07 47.72
N HIS A 440 -22.82 -19.10 48.19
CA HIS A 440 -22.33 -19.99 49.23
C HIS A 440 -21.62 -21.18 48.57
N TYR A 441 -20.36 -21.34 48.91
CA TYR A 441 -19.52 -22.41 48.41
C TYR A 441 -18.86 -23.11 49.60
N PRO A 442 -18.51 -24.40 49.49
CA PRO A 442 -17.77 -25.10 50.53
C PRO A 442 -16.47 -24.38 50.87
N ASP A 443 -16.12 -24.39 52.16
CA ASP A 443 -14.82 -24.00 52.67
C ASP A 443 -14.29 -25.16 53.53
N PRO A 444 -13.25 -25.90 53.08
CA PRO A 444 -12.46 -25.67 51.86
C PRO A 444 -13.16 -26.11 50.56
N ILE A 445 -12.64 -25.66 49.42
CA ILE A 445 -13.07 -26.06 48.05
C ILE A 445 -11.91 -26.69 47.29
N THR A 446 -12.16 -27.65 46.40
CA THR A 446 -11.08 -28.19 45.55
C THR A 446 -10.65 -27.18 44.49
N LEU A 447 -9.40 -27.27 44.00
CA LEU A 447 -8.93 -26.46 42.86
C LEU A 447 -9.81 -26.67 41.61
N ALA A 448 -10.31 -27.88 41.38
CA ALA A 448 -11.22 -28.21 40.29
C ALA A 448 -12.58 -27.48 40.42
N ASP A 449 -13.15 -27.46 41.62
CA ASP A 449 -14.47 -26.86 41.88
C ASP A 449 -14.38 -25.33 42.06
N GLY A 450 -13.23 -24.81 42.51
CA GLY A 450 -12.96 -23.38 42.66
C GLY A 450 -12.54 -22.69 41.35
N SER A 451 -12.18 -23.45 40.32
CA SER A 451 -11.96 -22.97 38.96
C SER A 451 -13.30 -22.85 38.21
N PRO A 452 -13.43 -21.99 37.17
CA PRO A 452 -14.69 -21.85 36.45
C PRO A 452 -15.21 -23.22 35.95
N PRO A 453 -16.51 -23.53 36.12
CA PRO A 453 -17.05 -24.88 35.94
C PRO A 453 -16.96 -25.37 34.48
N ARG A 454 -16.78 -26.70 34.31
CA ARG A 454 -16.72 -27.41 33.01
C ARG A 454 -18.00 -27.35 32.15
N ARG A 455 -19.11 -26.78 32.65
CA ARG A 455 -20.39 -26.74 31.91
C ARG A 455 -21.20 -25.49 32.29
N THR A 456 -21.18 -24.48 31.42
CA THR A 456 -22.27 -23.47 31.35
C THR A 456 -22.40 -22.97 29.90
N PRO A 457 -23.62 -22.94 29.34
CA PRO A 457 -23.87 -22.32 28.03
C PRO A 457 -23.57 -20.82 28.06
N LEU A 458 -23.13 -20.30 26.92
CA LEU A 458 -22.89 -18.89 26.62
C LEU A 458 -24.19 -18.07 26.72
N SER A 459 -24.60 -17.67 27.91
CA SER A 459 -25.55 -16.56 28.07
C SER A 459 -25.42 -15.97 29.47
N TRP A 460 -25.13 -14.67 29.52
CA TRP A 460 -25.35 -13.78 30.66
C TRP A 460 -24.70 -14.16 31.99
N GLY A 461 -23.58 -13.48 32.32
CA GLY A 461 -23.11 -13.38 33.71
C GLY A 461 -21.65 -13.74 33.97
N TRP A 462 -20.72 -13.34 33.10
CA TRP A 462 -19.28 -13.45 33.39
C TRP A 462 -18.80 -12.60 34.59
N ARG A 463 -19.66 -11.73 35.13
CA ARG A 463 -19.27 -10.77 36.17
C ARG A 463 -19.33 -11.30 37.61
N ARG A 464 -19.91 -12.47 37.87
CA ARG A 464 -20.22 -12.89 39.26
C ARG A 464 -20.31 -14.41 39.42
N ARG A 465 -19.33 -15.17 38.96
CA ARG A 465 -19.22 -16.61 39.30
C ARG A 465 -17.77 -17.04 39.40
N SER A 466 -17.27 -17.17 40.63
CA SER A 466 -16.18 -18.08 41.03
C SER A 466 -15.54 -17.62 42.34
N GLY A 467 -15.34 -18.56 43.26
CA GLY A 467 -14.69 -18.37 44.55
C GLY A 467 -13.23 -17.90 44.49
N CYS A 468 -12.66 -17.77 45.69
CA CYS A 468 -11.43 -17.08 46.06
C CYS A 468 -10.10 -17.73 45.56
N LEU A 469 -10.04 -18.31 44.36
CA LEU A 469 -8.76 -18.80 43.79
C LEU A 469 -7.66 -17.73 43.63
N PRO A 470 -7.97 -16.45 43.33
CA PRO A 470 -6.98 -15.36 43.35
C PRO A 470 -6.38 -15.12 44.74
N CYS A 471 -7.09 -15.50 45.82
CA CYS A 471 -6.66 -15.26 47.19
C CYS A 471 -5.45 -16.09 47.59
N TRP A 472 -5.28 -17.29 47.01
CA TRP A 472 -4.14 -18.16 47.29
C TRP A 472 -2.89 -17.74 46.51
N THR A 473 -3.07 -17.38 45.23
CA THR A 473 -1.96 -17.03 44.34
C THR A 473 -1.30 -15.70 44.70
N TRP A 474 -2.07 -14.67 45.05
CA TRP A 474 -1.48 -13.40 45.48
C TRP A 474 -0.78 -13.50 46.84
N ARG A 475 -1.34 -14.29 47.78
CA ARG A 475 -0.78 -14.50 49.13
C ARG A 475 0.50 -15.33 49.12
N ASN A 476 0.66 -16.23 48.15
CA ASN A 476 1.84 -17.09 48.00
C ASN A 476 2.84 -16.58 46.94
N GLY A 477 2.67 -15.38 46.39
CA GLY A 477 3.64 -14.78 45.45
C GLY A 477 3.55 -15.23 43.98
N TRP A 478 2.43 -15.84 43.59
CA TRP A 478 2.15 -16.35 42.23
C TRP A 478 1.47 -15.31 41.33
N GLY A 479 1.63 -14.03 41.64
CA GLY A 479 1.16 -12.92 40.82
C GLY A 479 2.14 -12.63 39.69
N CYS A 480 1.63 -12.44 38.47
CA CYS A 480 2.36 -11.76 37.41
C CYS A 480 2.62 -10.30 37.81
N GLY A 481 3.68 -10.05 38.58
CA GLY A 481 4.05 -8.70 39.00
C GLY A 481 4.73 -8.61 40.35
N ARG A 482 5.90 -9.25 40.53
CA ARG A 482 7.02 -8.72 41.34
C ARG A 482 8.26 -9.60 41.15
N ARG A 483 9.27 -9.04 40.47
CA ARG A 483 10.65 -9.54 40.30
C ARG A 483 10.80 -11.04 39.99
N SER A 484 10.31 -11.48 38.84
CA SER A 484 10.98 -12.57 38.14
C SER A 484 12.29 -12.03 37.54
N ARG A 485 13.41 -12.71 37.83
CA ARG A 485 14.65 -12.55 37.05
C ARG A 485 14.29 -12.60 35.57
N PRO A 486 14.92 -11.79 34.70
CA PRO A 486 14.55 -11.76 33.29
C PRO A 486 14.65 -13.18 32.76
N MET A 487 13.51 -13.76 32.35
CA MET A 487 13.55 -14.85 31.38
C MET A 487 14.22 -14.25 30.17
N THR A 488 15.50 -14.56 30.01
CA THR A 488 16.25 -14.23 28.82
C THR A 488 15.45 -14.73 27.62
N ARG A 489 15.40 -13.86 26.61
CA ARG A 489 14.63 -13.90 25.36
C ARG A 489 14.88 -15.14 24.47
N ALA A 490 15.39 -16.23 25.03
CA ALA A 490 15.99 -17.37 24.33
C ALA A 490 15.10 -18.63 24.26
N ALA A 491 13.94 -18.68 24.92
CA ALA A 491 13.13 -19.91 25.01
C ALA A 491 11.87 -19.95 24.11
N LEU A 492 11.58 -18.91 23.33
CA LEU A 492 10.39 -18.84 22.46
C LEU A 492 10.69 -18.45 21.00
N LEU A 493 11.91 -18.71 20.52
CA LEU A 493 12.22 -18.61 19.09
C LEU A 493 12.30 -20.03 18.50
N PRO A 494 11.55 -20.35 17.42
CA PRO A 494 11.92 -21.50 16.62
C PRO A 494 13.34 -21.27 16.11
N ARG A 495 14.19 -22.30 16.22
CA ARG A 495 15.57 -22.27 15.69
C ARG A 495 15.54 -21.69 14.28
N ARG A 496 16.12 -20.49 14.09
CA ARG A 496 16.42 -19.95 12.76
C ARG A 496 17.25 -21.00 12.01
N ARG A 497 16.66 -21.67 11.03
CA ARG A 497 17.43 -22.29 9.95
C ARG A 497 18.08 -21.14 9.21
N THR A 498 19.37 -20.97 9.47
CA THR A 498 20.25 -20.16 8.64
C THR A 498 20.20 -20.75 7.24
N ILE A 499 19.66 -19.98 6.28
CA ILE A 499 19.89 -20.22 4.86
C ILE A 499 21.39 -19.95 4.65
N ARG A 500 22.19 -21.01 4.64
CA ARG A 500 23.56 -20.93 4.15
C ARG A 500 23.45 -20.77 2.63
N ASN A 501 23.81 -19.58 2.14
CA ASN A 501 24.20 -19.39 0.75
C ASN A 501 25.39 -20.31 0.48
N GLY A 502 25.11 -21.44 -0.18
CA GLY A 502 26.13 -22.32 -0.74
C GLY A 502 26.69 -21.68 -2.00
N THR A 503 27.75 -20.89 -1.84
CA THR A 503 28.71 -20.64 -2.92
C THR A 503 29.49 -21.94 -3.16
N SER A 504 29.09 -22.71 -4.18
CA SER A 504 29.88 -23.82 -4.68
C SER A 504 31.10 -23.27 -5.43
N ARG A 505 32.22 -23.17 -4.70
CA ARG A 505 33.55 -23.14 -5.32
C ARG A 505 33.82 -24.50 -5.93
N SER A 506 34.02 -24.52 -7.24
CA SER A 506 34.59 -25.64 -7.98
C SER A 506 35.96 -26.01 -7.39
N ARG A 507 36.10 -27.27 -6.98
CA ARG A 507 37.41 -27.92 -6.89
C ARG A 507 37.31 -29.27 -7.58
N SER A 508 38.07 -29.36 -8.66
CA SER A 508 38.44 -30.58 -9.36
C SER A 508 39.06 -31.59 -8.40
N THR A 509 38.55 -32.81 -8.42
CA THR A 509 39.40 -34.01 -8.27
C THR A 509 38.81 -35.13 -9.08
N SER A 510 39.69 -35.70 -9.88
CA SER A 510 39.59 -36.81 -10.80
C SER A 510 39.25 -38.14 -10.12
N GLY A 511 38.68 -39.04 -10.92
CA GLY A 511 38.91 -40.48 -10.82
C GLY A 511 37.92 -41.26 -9.97
N THR A 512 37.02 -42.00 -10.61
CA THR A 512 37.25 -43.39 -11.06
C THR A 512 35.90 -44.13 -11.12
N SER A 513 35.74 -44.92 -12.17
CA SER A 513 34.60 -45.74 -12.54
C SER A 513 34.06 -46.68 -11.44
N ARG A 514 32.74 -46.90 -11.41
CA ARG A 514 32.15 -48.24 -11.63
C ARG A 514 30.63 -48.20 -11.78
N ARG A 515 30.16 -49.08 -12.66
CA ARG A 515 28.79 -49.35 -13.07
C ARG A 515 27.95 -49.96 -11.93
N SER A 516 26.64 -49.71 -11.98
CA SER A 516 25.58 -50.73 -12.20
C SER A 516 24.43 -50.77 -11.18
N ARG A 517 23.22 -50.95 -11.77
CA ARG A 517 21.98 -51.60 -11.29
C ARG A 517 21.02 -50.84 -10.36
N TRP A 518 19.93 -50.38 -11.00
CA TRP A 518 18.53 -50.72 -10.72
C TRP A 518 18.24 -51.62 -9.51
N ALA A 519 17.37 -51.15 -8.61
CA ALA A 519 16.26 -51.92 -8.04
C ALA A 519 15.26 -51.00 -7.30
N THR A 520 14.01 -51.10 -7.72
CA THR A 520 12.75 -50.68 -7.07
C THR A 520 12.54 -51.37 -5.72
N ALA A 521 11.83 -50.71 -4.78
CA ALA A 521 10.57 -51.21 -4.19
C ALA A 521 10.12 -50.44 -2.93
N ARG A 522 8.82 -50.10 -2.97
CA ARG A 522 7.86 -49.73 -1.89
C ARG A 522 7.86 -48.31 -1.35
#